data_AF-A0A150NJL8-F1
#
_entry.id   AF-A0A150NJL8-F1
#
_cell.length_a   1.000
_cell.length_b   1.000
_cell.length_c   1.000
_cell.angle_alpha   90.00
_cell.angle_beta   90.00
_cell.angle_gamma   90.00
#
_symmetry.space_group_name_H-M   'P 1'
#
loop_
_entity.id
_entity.type
_entity.pdbx_description
1 polymer ?
#
loop_
_entity_poly.entity_id
_entity_poly.type
_entity_poly.pdbx_seq_one_letter_code
_entity_poly.pdbx_strand_id
1 'polypeptide(L)'
;MDFFLLVDLILYVFIISQSYRLICKRQIKTKELCFFGGYTLLVGTVLDLPFYLLYLEGLGIGTFLFPLMLYFYFKCIKQYKRDRGLFLSLLISLLYESTHTFLSVTFSSLTGDNFVLQYYGLFFLVVTVLTYLVIVTIIRYFHLELNYFDKDYLYPFLKKSLFCFTTSTYCIFHFRYGKYD
;
A
#
# COMPACT_ATOMS: atom_id res chain seq x y z
N MET A 1 -3.50 -22.17 -4.24
CA MET A 1 -3.76 -20.73 -4.37
C MET A 1 -4.75 -20.55 -5.48
N ASP A 2 -5.87 -19.89 -5.20
CA ASP A 2 -6.88 -19.61 -6.21
C ASP A 2 -6.30 -18.74 -7.32
N PHE A 3 -6.66 -19.04 -8.58
CA PHE A 3 -6.22 -18.28 -9.75
C PHE A 3 -6.43 -16.77 -9.58
N PHE A 4 -7.54 -16.38 -8.96
CA PHE A 4 -7.87 -14.98 -8.66
C PHE A 4 -6.88 -14.30 -7.71
N LEU A 5 -6.43 -14.98 -6.65
CA LEU A 5 -5.43 -14.42 -5.73
C LEU A 5 -4.08 -14.17 -6.42
N LEU A 6 -3.70 -15.04 -7.36
CA LEU A 6 -2.47 -14.87 -8.14
C LEU A 6 -2.61 -13.67 -9.09
N VAL A 7 -3.76 -13.52 -9.75
CA VAL A 7 -4.07 -12.36 -10.59
C VAL A 7 -4.07 -11.05 -9.79
N ASP A 8 -4.69 -11.04 -8.61
CA ASP A 8 -4.71 -9.87 -7.73
C ASP A 8 -3.31 -9.48 -7.23
N LEU A 9 -2.47 -10.47 -6.89
CA LEU A 9 -1.06 -10.22 -6.53
C LEU A 9 -0.26 -9.63 -7.70
N ILE A 10 -0.45 -10.13 -8.92
CA ILE A 10 0.19 -9.57 -10.12
C ILE A 10 -0.27 -8.12 -10.35
N LEU A 11 -1.57 -7.86 -10.23
CA LEU A 11 -2.15 -6.52 -10.35
C LEU A 11 -1.60 -5.59 -9.27
N TYR A 12 -1.51 -6.04 -8.03
CA TYR A 12 -0.90 -5.29 -6.92
C TYR A 12 0.52 -4.83 -7.25
N VAL A 13 1.39 -5.76 -7.64
CA VAL A 13 2.78 -5.48 -8.03
C VAL A 13 2.82 -4.51 -9.21
N PHE A 14 1.92 -4.69 -10.18
CA PHE A 14 1.80 -3.80 -11.33
C PHE A 14 1.42 -2.38 -10.91
N ILE A 15 0.41 -2.22 -10.05
CA ILE A 15 -0.07 -0.92 -9.55
C ILE A 15 1.03 -0.18 -8.81
N ILE A 16 1.74 -0.86 -7.90
CA ILE A 16 2.85 -0.28 -7.15
C ILE A 16 3.99 0.15 -8.07
N SER A 17 4.37 -0.71 -9.02
CA SER A 17 5.41 -0.40 -10.02
C SER A 17 5.02 0.79 -10.89
N GLN A 18 3.77 0.85 -11.35
CA GLN A 18 3.27 1.97 -12.15
C GLN A 18 3.22 3.27 -11.36
N SER A 19 2.77 3.22 -10.11
CA SER A 19 2.72 4.37 -9.22
C SER A 19 4.13 4.92 -8.99
N TYR A 20 5.10 4.05 -8.69
CA TYR A 20 6.51 4.42 -8.55
C TYR A 20 7.07 5.07 -9.83
N ARG A 21 6.76 4.52 -11.00
CA ARG A 21 7.17 5.07 -12.31
C ARG A 21 6.62 6.47 -12.55
N LEU A 22 5.37 6.72 -12.18
CA LEU A 22 4.69 8.01 -12.34
C LEU A 22 5.27 9.06 -11.38
N ILE A 23 5.47 8.70 -10.11
CA ILE A 23 5.99 9.60 -9.07
C ILE A 23 7.45 10.03 -9.34
N CYS A 24 8.27 9.11 -9.87
CA CYS A 24 9.69 9.39 -10.20
C CYS A 24 9.91 9.98 -11.61
N LYS A 25 8.86 10.48 -12.29
CA LYS A 25 8.93 11.16 -13.60
C LYS A 25 9.87 10.47 -14.63
N ARG A 26 9.61 9.20 -14.96
CA ARG A 26 10.19 8.50 -16.14
C ARG A 26 11.74 8.46 -16.24
N GLN A 27 12.50 8.88 -15.22
CA GLN A 27 13.97 8.82 -15.20
C GLN A 27 14.53 7.42 -14.83
N ILE A 28 13.65 6.45 -14.60
CA ILE A 28 13.99 5.11 -14.16
C ILE A 28 14.13 4.21 -15.38
N LYS A 29 15.27 3.49 -15.48
CA LYS A 29 15.48 2.49 -16.53
C LYS A 29 14.49 1.33 -16.35
N THR A 30 13.94 0.80 -17.44
CA THR A 30 13.00 -0.35 -17.40
C THR A 30 13.54 -1.55 -16.60
N LYS A 31 14.87 -1.77 -16.63
CA LYS A 31 15.55 -2.81 -15.84
C LYS A 31 15.37 -2.61 -14.32
N GLU A 32 15.43 -1.37 -13.83
CA GLU A 32 15.25 -1.07 -12.41
C GLU A 32 13.79 -1.26 -11.99
N LEU A 33 12.84 -0.92 -12.88
CA LEU A 33 11.42 -1.14 -12.64
C LEU A 33 11.07 -2.62 -12.53
N CYS A 34 11.64 -3.46 -13.41
CA CYS A 34 11.47 -4.91 -13.33
C CYS A 34 12.10 -5.47 -12.04
N PHE A 35 13.26 -4.95 -11.63
CA PHE A 35 13.89 -5.37 -10.37
C PHE A 35 13.06 -4.95 -9.15
N PHE A 36 12.47 -3.75 -9.18
CA PHE A 36 11.55 -3.28 -8.16
C PHE A 36 10.30 -4.14 -8.09
N GLY A 37 9.63 -4.41 -9.22
CA GLY A 37 8.46 -5.28 -9.26
C GLY A 37 8.74 -6.70 -8.77
N GLY A 38 9.88 -7.28 -9.18
CA GLY A 38 10.32 -8.59 -8.68
C GLY A 38 10.59 -8.59 -7.17
N TYR A 39 11.20 -7.54 -6.64
CA TYR A 39 11.38 -7.36 -5.20
C TYR A 39 10.05 -7.23 -4.46
N THR A 40 9.11 -6.42 -4.98
CA THR A 40 7.78 -6.27 -4.39
C THR A 40 7.00 -7.58 -4.39
N LEU A 41 7.10 -8.38 -5.45
CA LEU A 41 6.48 -9.71 -5.52
C LEU A 41 7.09 -10.67 -4.50
N LEU A 42 8.42 -10.68 -4.38
CA LEU A 42 9.13 -11.50 -3.40
C LEU A 42 8.76 -11.08 -1.97
N VAL A 43 8.74 -9.79 -1.67
CA VAL A 43 8.32 -9.28 -0.35
C VAL A 43 6.87 -9.62 -0.06
N GLY A 44 5.96 -9.42 -1.01
CA GLY A 44 4.54 -9.75 -0.84
C GLY A 44 4.34 -11.23 -0.55
N THR A 45 4.94 -12.11 -1.36
CA THR A 45 4.85 -13.57 -1.13
C THR A 45 5.52 -14.01 0.17
N VAL A 46 6.70 -13.48 0.52
CA VAL A 46 7.41 -13.82 1.77
C VAL A 46 6.71 -13.26 3.00
N LEU A 47 5.98 -12.14 2.90
CA LEU A 47 5.12 -11.67 3.98
C LEU A 47 3.86 -12.54 4.06
N ASP A 48 3.12 -12.72 2.97
CA ASP A 48 1.79 -13.33 3.04
C ASP A 48 1.84 -14.80 3.47
N LEU A 49 2.86 -15.56 3.05
CA LEU A 49 3.00 -16.99 3.40
C LEU A 49 3.05 -17.28 4.91
N PRO A 50 3.95 -16.67 5.70
CA PRO A 50 4.01 -16.90 7.15
C PRO A 50 2.80 -16.32 7.89
N PHE A 51 2.23 -15.20 7.44
CA PHE A 51 1.05 -14.61 8.09
C PHE A 51 -0.22 -15.47 7.86
N TYR A 52 -0.37 -16.03 6.66
CA TYR A 52 -1.42 -17.01 6.33
C TYR A 52 -1.26 -18.28 7.16
N LEU A 53 -0.05 -18.84 7.25
CA LEU A 53 0.22 -20.07 8.02
C LEU A 53 0.00 -19.90 9.53
N LEU A 54 0.24 -18.71 10.07
CA LEU A 54 0.09 -18.43 11.50
C LEU A 54 -1.31 -17.92 11.88
N TYR A 55 -2.26 -17.84 10.93
CA TYR A 55 -3.61 -17.29 11.16
C TYR A 55 -3.58 -15.87 11.76
N LEU A 56 -2.52 -15.12 11.47
CA LEU A 56 -2.21 -13.81 12.05
C LEU A 56 -2.65 -12.64 11.15
N GLU A 57 -3.41 -12.93 10.09
CA GLU A 57 -3.88 -11.94 9.11
C GLU A 57 -4.64 -10.76 9.74
N GLY A 58 -5.33 -10.99 10.86
CA GLY A 58 -6.10 -9.96 11.57
C GLY A 58 -5.28 -8.96 12.38
N LEU A 59 -3.96 -9.13 12.51
CA LEU A 59 -3.12 -8.29 13.38
C LEU A 59 -2.60 -7.01 12.72
N GLY A 60 -2.77 -6.85 11.40
CA GLY A 60 -2.35 -5.63 10.67
C GLY A 60 -0.83 -5.38 10.69
N ILE A 61 -0.03 -6.36 11.13
CA ILE A 61 1.44 -6.24 11.17
C ILE A 61 2.01 -6.30 9.75
N GLY A 62 1.37 -7.06 8.85
CA GLY A 62 1.78 -7.16 7.44
C GLY A 62 1.74 -5.82 6.70
N THR A 63 0.68 -5.04 6.91
CA THR A 63 0.53 -3.70 6.32
C THR A 63 1.54 -2.68 6.86
N PHE A 64 2.08 -2.89 8.07
CA PHE A 64 3.16 -2.06 8.63
C PHE A 64 4.55 -2.49 8.16
N LEU A 65 4.80 -3.79 7.98
CA LEU A 65 6.09 -4.31 7.53
C LEU A 65 6.38 -3.98 6.06
N PHE A 66 5.33 -3.95 5.23
CA PHE A 66 5.44 -3.70 3.80
C PHE A 66 6.13 -2.36 3.44
N PRO A 67 5.71 -1.18 3.95
CA PRO A 67 6.43 0.08 3.71
C PRO A 67 7.86 0.06 4.26
N LEU A 68 8.14 -0.69 5.34
CA LEU A 68 9.47 -0.82 5.92
C LEU A 68 10.43 -1.60 5.00
N MET A 69 9.92 -2.66 4.35
CA MET A 69 10.67 -3.42 3.34
C MET A 69 10.91 -2.59 2.08
N LEU A 70 9.91 -1.86 1.59
CA LEU A 70 10.09 -0.92 0.48
C LEU A 70 11.13 0.18 0.82
N TYR A 71 11.12 0.68 2.05
CA TYR A 71 12.12 1.63 2.51
C TYR A 71 13.54 1.03 2.47
N PHE A 72 13.72 -0.22 2.89
CA PHE A 72 15.00 -0.91 2.82
C PHE A 72 15.50 -0.99 1.37
N TYR A 73 14.61 -1.31 0.41
CA TYR A 73 14.94 -1.28 -1.02
C TYR A 73 15.43 0.10 -1.47
N PHE A 74 14.70 1.18 -1.17
CA PHE A 74 15.09 2.53 -1.58
C PHE A 74 16.39 3.02 -0.94
N LYS A 75 16.65 2.61 0.30
CA LYS A 75 17.89 2.93 1.02
C LYS A 75 19.09 2.17 0.46
N CYS A 76 18.97 0.85 0.31
CA CYS A 76 20.09 -0.02 -0.04
C CYS A 76 20.46 0.01 -1.52
N ILE A 77 19.46 0.09 -2.42
CA ILE A 77 19.71 -0.04 -3.87
C ILE A 77 19.81 1.32 -4.55
N LYS A 78 18.94 2.27 -4.19
CA LYS A 78 18.90 3.59 -4.84
C LYS A 78 19.71 4.68 -4.13
N GLN A 79 20.23 4.40 -2.93
CA GLN A 79 20.95 5.38 -2.09
C GLN A 79 20.21 6.73 -1.95
N TYR A 80 18.86 6.70 -1.93
CA TYR A 80 18.10 7.92 -1.68
C TYR A 80 18.46 8.49 -0.30
N LYS A 81 18.44 9.83 -0.18
CA LYS A 81 18.49 10.47 1.15
C LYS A 81 17.43 9.84 2.05
N ARG A 82 17.83 9.47 3.28
CA ARG A 82 17.05 8.71 4.26
C ARG A 82 15.57 9.12 4.29
N ASP A 83 15.32 10.42 4.35
CA ASP A 83 13.99 11.00 4.50
C ASP A 83 13.12 10.78 3.25
N ARG A 84 13.70 10.97 2.05
CA ARG A 84 12.96 10.84 0.77
C ARG A 84 12.56 9.39 0.48
N GLY A 85 13.43 8.42 0.78
CA GLY A 85 13.11 7.01 0.61
C GLY A 85 12.02 6.52 1.57
N LEU A 86 12.04 7.01 2.81
CA LEU A 86 11.03 6.68 3.82
C LEU A 86 9.67 7.28 3.45
N PHE A 87 9.65 8.52 2.96
CA PHE A 87 8.43 9.14 2.48
C PHE A 87 7.84 8.42 1.28
N LEU A 88 8.66 8.09 0.28
CA LEU A 88 8.18 7.47 -0.95
C LEU A 88 7.56 6.08 -0.71
N SER A 89 8.20 5.28 0.14
CA SER A 89 7.67 3.97 0.54
C SER A 89 6.35 4.09 1.29
N LEU A 90 6.27 4.98 2.29
CA LEU A 90 5.02 5.23 3.01
C LEU A 90 3.91 5.76 2.10
N LEU A 91 4.24 6.73 1.24
CA LEU A 91 3.28 7.34 0.33
C LEU A 91 2.67 6.30 -0.61
N ILE A 92 3.49 5.46 -1.25
CA ILE A 92 3.00 4.44 -2.18
C ILE A 92 2.14 3.40 -1.46
N SER A 93 2.59 2.92 -0.29
CA SER A 93 1.82 1.94 0.49
C SER A 93 0.49 2.50 0.97
N LEU A 94 0.47 3.71 1.53
CA LEU A 94 -0.75 4.37 2.01
C LEU A 94 -1.70 4.69 0.87
N LEU A 95 -1.18 5.17 -0.26
CA LEU A 95 -1.99 5.50 -1.42
C LEU A 95 -2.71 4.26 -1.96
N TYR A 96 -2.03 3.11 -1.98
CA TYR A 96 -2.66 1.85 -2.35
C TYR A 96 -3.68 1.39 -1.31
N GLU A 97 -3.24 1.17 -0.07
CA GLU A 97 -4.07 0.57 0.99
C GLU A 97 -5.31 1.41 1.29
N SER A 98 -5.16 2.73 1.41
CA SER A 98 -6.28 3.62 1.68
C SER A 98 -7.30 3.62 0.55
N THR A 99 -6.84 3.60 -0.72
CA THR A 99 -7.75 3.64 -1.86
C THR A 99 -8.47 2.30 -2.02
N HIS A 100 -7.72 1.20 -1.87
CA HIS A 100 -8.24 -0.16 -2.00
C HIS A 100 -9.29 -0.48 -0.92
N THR A 101 -8.97 -0.22 0.35
CA THR A 101 -9.90 -0.44 1.47
C THR A 101 -11.13 0.47 1.38
N PHE A 102 -10.96 1.75 1.04
CA PHE A 102 -12.07 2.67 0.88
C PHE A 102 -13.05 2.21 -0.20
N LEU A 103 -12.53 1.82 -1.38
CA LEU A 103 -13.37 1.30 -2.46
C LEU A 103 -14.02 -0.01 -2.05
N SER A 104 -13.27 -0.96 -1.49
CA SER A 104 -13.81 -2.25 -1.05
C SER A 104 -14.98 -2.10 -0.08
N VAL A 105 -14.84 -1.26 0.95
CA VAL A 105 -15.91 -1.03 1.94
C VAL A 105 -17.12 -0.35 1.29
N THR A 106 -16.89 0.62 0.40
CA THR A 106 -17.99 1.33 -0.29
C THR A 106 -18.76 0.39 -1.22
N PHE A 107 -18.07 -0.42 -2.01
CA PHE A 107 -18.71 -1.39 -2.91
C PHE A 107 -19.38 -2.54 -2.15
N SER A 108 -18.79 -3.01 -1.05
CA SER A 108 -19.44 -4.02 -0.18
C SER A 108 -20.73 -3.47 0.40
N SER A 109 -20.71 -2.22 0.89
CA SER A 109 -21.89 -1.55 1.44
C SER A 109 -22.99 -1.35 0.38
N LEU A 110 -22.63 -1.13 -0.88
CA LEU A 110 -23.59 -0.94 -1.97
C LEU A 110 -24.21 -2.27 -2.45
N THR A 111 -23.40 -3.32 -2.52
CA THR A 111 -23.80 -4.59 -3.16
C THR A 111 -24.33 -5.62 -2.16
N GLY A 112 -23.98 -5.46 -0.89
CA GLY A 112 -24.36 -6.35 0.21
C GLY A 112 -23.37 -7.51 0.41
N ASP A 113 -23.13 -7.85 1.68
CA ASP A 113 -22.09 -8.81 2.09
C ASP A 113 -22.30 -10.21 1.52
N ASN A 114 -23.56 -10.63 1.31
CA ASN A 114 -23.90 -11.92 0.71
C ASN A 114 -23.42 -12.03 -0.75
N PHE A 115 -23.49 -10.93 -1.51
CA PHE A 115 -23.02 -10.92 -2.89
C PHE A 115 -21.49 -10.98 -2.96
N VAL A 116 -20.81 -10.28 -2.04
CA VAL A 116 -19.34 -10.27 -1.94
C VAL A 116 -18.81 -11.66 -1.62
N LEU A 117 -19.45 -12.40 -0.70
CA LEU A 117 -19.05 -13.78 -0.38
C LEU A 117 -19.23 -14.73 -1.57
N GLN A 118 -20.30 -14.57 -2.34
CA GLN A 118 -20.59 -15.44 -3.47
C GLN A 118 -19.65 -15.23 -4.67
N TYR A 119 -19.17 -13.99 -4.87
CA TYR A 119 -18.29 -13.61 -5.98
C TYR A 119 -16.97 -13.00 -5.51
N TYR A 120 -16.42 -13.52 -4.41
CA TYR A 120 -15.26 -12.93 -3.71
C TYR A 120 -14.09 -12.56 -4.64
N GLY A 121 -13.62 -13.50 -5.47
CA GLY A 121 -12.49 -13.25 -6.37
C GLY A 121 -12.78 -12.20 -7.46
N LEU A 122 -13.98 -12.21 -8.06
CA LEU A 122 -14.34 -11.23 -9.08
C LEU A 122 -14.57 -9.83 -8.48
N PHE A 123 -15.16 -9.77 -7.29
CA PHE A 123 -15.38 -8.53 -6.56
C PHE A 123 -14.03 -7.83 -6.27
N PHE A 124 -13.07 -8.56 -5.70
CA PHE A 124 -11.75 -8.01 -5.39
C PHE A 124 -10.97 -7.60 -6.65
N LEU A 125 -11.08 -8.34 -7.74
CA LEU A 125 -10.47 -7.97 -9.03
C LEU A 125 -11.01 -6.62 -9.53
N VAL A 126 -12.34 -6.45 -9.52
CA VAL A 126 -12.99 -5.20 -9.94
C VAL A 126 -12.54 -4.02 -9.06
N VAL A 127 -12.50 -4.22 -7.75
CA VAL A 127 -12.03 -3.21 -6.79
C VAL A 127 -10.57 -2.85 -7.05
N THR A 128 -9.71 -3.83 -7.33
CA THR A 128 -8.29 -3.63 -7.63
C THR A 128 -8.06 -2.84 -8.91
N VAL A 129 -8.82 -3.14 -9.98
CA VAL A 129 -8.76 -2.38 -11.24
C VAL A 129 -9.23 -0.94 -11.04
N LEU A 130 -10.29 -0.73 -10.27
CA LEU A 130 -10.77 0.62 -9.99
C LEU A 130 -9.79 1.40 -9.11
N THR A 131 -9.18 0.72 -8.14
CA THR A 131 -8.11 1.26 -7.28
C THR A 131 -6.96 1.80 -8.14
N TYR A 132 -6.53 1.06 -9.15
CA TYR A 132 -5.52 1.53 -10.10
C TYR A 132 -5.92 2.85 -10.78
N LEU A 133 -7.15 2.94 -11.30
CA LEU A 133 -7.64 4.14 -11.99
C LEU A 133 -7.65 5.35 -11.06
N VAL A 134 -8.13 5.18 -9.83
CA VAL A 134 -8.17 6.24 -8.82
C VAL A 134 -6.76 6.68 -8.45
N ILE A 135 -5.84 5.75 -8.18
CA ILE A 135 -4.45 6.05 -7.84
C ILE A 135 -3.75 6.84 -8.97
N VAL A 136 -3.89 6.39 -10.22
CA VAL A 136 -3.31 7.10 -11.37
C VAL A 136 -3.90 8.50 -11.50
N THR A 137 -5.20 8.64 -11.25
CA THR A 137 -5.90 9.94 -11.29
C THR A 137 -5.38 10.85 -10.19
N ILE A 138 -5.24 10.38 -8.95
CA ILE A 138 -4.68 11.12 -7.82
C ILE A 138 -3.26 11.59 -8.14
N ILE A 139 -2.39 10.69 -8.61
CA ILE A 139 -0.99 11.03 -8.94
C ILE A 139 -0.91 12.13 -10.01
N ARG A 140 -1.75 12.04 -11.05
CA ARG A 140 -1.80 13.04 -12.12
C ARG A 140 -2.39 14.36 -11.64
N TYR A 141 -3.49 14.32 -10.91
CA TYR A 141 -4.22 15.50 -10.44
C TYR A 141 -3.40 16.32 -9.44
N PHE A 142 -2.79 15.66 -8.45
CA PHE A 142 -1.99 16.33 -7.43
C PHE A 142 -0.56 16.67 -7.90
N HIS A 143 -0.20 16.33 -9.14
CA HIS A 143 1.18 16.41 -9.64
C HIS A 143 2.17 15.90 -8.58
N LEU A 144 1.92 14.69 -8.05
CA LEU A 144 2.70 14.06 -6.99
C LEU A 144 4.12 13.77 -7.50
N GLU A 145 4.95 14.80 -7.48
CA GLU A 145 6.33 14.79 -7.93
C GLU A 145 7.23 14.82 -6.70
N LEU A 146 8.23 13.93 -6.64
CA LEU A 146 9.21 13.90 -5.55
C LEU A 146 9.95 15.23 -5.36
N ASN A 147 9.98 16.08 -6.40
CA ASN A 147 10.60 17.40 -6.35
C ASN A 147 9.74 18.45 -5.63
N TYR A 148 8.43 18.19 -5.45
CA TYR A 148 7.50 19.06 -4.73
C TYR A 148 7.67 18.93 -3.20
N PHE A 149 8.12 17.76 -2.73
CA PHE A 149 8.31 17.49 -1.31
C PHE A 149 9.76 17.73 -0.91
N ASP A 150 10.11 19.00 -0.72
CA ASP A 150 11.41 19.35 -0.17
C ASP A 150 11.48 19.05 1.34
N LYS A 151 12.70 19.02 1.88
CA LYS A 151 13.00 18.60 3.27
C LYS A 151 12.10 19.29 4.32
N ASP A 152 11.76 20.55 4.06
CA ASP A 152 11.03 21.42 5.00
C ASP A 152 9.54 21.06 5.11
N TYR A 153 8.94 20.48 4.07
CA TYR A 153 7.55 20.00 4.09
C TYR A 153 7.46 18.50 4.44
N LEU A 154 8.46 17.72 4.01
CA LEU A 154 8.49 16.27 4.17
C LEU A 154 8.57 15.85 5.64
N TYR A 155 9.45 16.50 6.41
CA TYR A 155 9.69 16.15 7.82
C TYR A 155 8.46 16.40 8.73
N PRO A 156 7.81 17.58 8.70
CA PRO A 156 6.59 17.79 9.49
C PRO A 156 5.42 16.92 9.02
N PHE A 157 5.28 16.66 7.72
CA PHE A 157 4.24 15.76 7.21
C PHE A 157 4.44 14.32 7.71
N LEU A 158 5.65 13.77 7.60
CA LEU A 158 5.98 12.43 8.10
C LEU A 158 5.79 12.32 9.60
N LYS A 159 6.27 13.32 10.37
CA LYS A 159 6.09 13.36 11.82
C LYS A 159 4.60 13.35 12.18
N LYS A 160 3.78 14.12 11.48
CA LYS A 160 2.33 14.22 11.73
C LYS A 160 1.58 12.95 11.29
N SER A 161 1.97 12.35 10.16
CA SER A 161 1.42 11.09 9.66
C SER A 161 1.74 9.92 10.60
N LEU A 162 3.00 9.76 11.02
CA LEU A 162 3.41 8.73 11.97
C LEU A 162 2.74 8.91 13.33
N PHE A 163 2.65 10.16 13.81
CA PHE A 163 1.94 10.48 15.04
C PHE A 163 0.44 10.16 14.94
N CYS A 164 -0.21 10.49 13.84
CA CYS A 164 -1.61 10.16 13.63
C CYS A 164 -1.82 8.64 13.53
N PHE A 165 -0.87 7.92 12.92
CA PHE A 165 -0.91 6.46 12.86
C PHE A 165 -0.79 5.82 14.25
N THR A 166 0.22 6.20 15.05
CA THR A 166 0.36 5.70 16.43
C THR A 166 -0.84 6.08 17.28
N THR A 167 -1.35 7.31 17.16
CA THR A 167 -2.52 7.77 17.93
C THR A 167 -3.80 7.06 17.49
N SER A 168 -3.98 6.78 16.20
CA SER A 168 -5.14 6.05 15.70
C SER A 168 -5.13 4.57 16.14
N THR A 169 -3.98 3.90 16.10
CA THR A 169 -3.83 2.55 16.65
C THR A 169 -4.10 2.52 18.16
N TYR A 170 -3.63 3.53 18.91
CA TYR A 170 -3.94 3.69 20.34
C TYR A 170 -5.43 3.96 20.60
N CYS A 171 -6.08 4.82 19.81
CA CYS A 171 -7.52 5.09 19.93
C CYS A 171 -8.36 3.85 19.58
N ILE A 172 -7.98 3.08 18.57
CA ILE A 172 -8.67 1.84 18.19
C ILE A 172 -8.46 0.76 19.27
N PHE A 173 -7.25 0.61 19.83
CA PHE A 173 -7.01 -0.30 20.96
C PHE A 173 -7.78 0.11 22.22
N HIS A 174 -7.82 1.40 22.55
CA HIS A 174 -8.56 1.91 23.71
C HIS A 174 -10.08 1.76 23.53
N PHE A 175 -10.61 1.91 22.31
CA PHE A 175 -12.04 1.70 22.05
C PHE A 175 -12.44 0.21 22.07
N ARG A 176 -11.50 -0.71 21.78
CA ARG A 176 -11.75 -2.16 21.77
C ARG A 176 -11.59 -2.83 23.14
N TYR A 177 -10.82 -2.24 24.06
CA TYR A 177 -10.58 -2.79 25.40
C TYR A 177 -11.08 -1.91 26.56
N GLY A 178 -11.59 -0.71 26.30
CA GLY A 178 -12.12 0.22 27.32
C GLY A 178 -13.62 0.07 27.63
N LYS A 179 -14.19 -1.13 27.47
CA LYS A 179 -15.61 -1.42 27.77
C LYS A 179 -15.80 -2.64 28.69
N TYR A 180 -14.90 -2.80 29.65
CA TYR A 180 -15.12 -3.63 30.83
C TYR A 180 -14.62 -2.86 32.05
N ASP A 181 -15.45 -1.93 32.51
CA ASP A 181 -15.62 -1.54 33.92
C ASP A 181 -17.11 -1.21 34.11
#